data_AF-A0A858R8U6-F1
#
_entry.id   AF-A0A858R8U6-F1
#
_cell.length_a   1.000
_cell.length_b   1.000
_cell.length_c   1.000
_cell.angle_alpha   90.00
_cell.angle_beta   90.00
_cell.angle_gamma   90.00
#
_symmetry.space_group_name_H-M   'P 1'
#
loop_
_entity.id
_entity.type
_entity.pdbx_description
1 polymer ?
#
loop_
_entity_poly.entity_id
_entity_poly.type
_entity_poly.pdbx_seq_one_letter_code
_entity_poly.pdbx_strand_id
1 'polypeptide(L)' 'MTRILLSSANPSGKRTEEILSEIRSDLLVRMVGYGQDPRREMRAILDNNVRILGLLTEAIRLAEENSRVLDQG' A
#
# COMPACT_ATOMS: atom_id res chain seq x y z
N MET A 1 -20.69 0.72 -8.09
CA MET A 1 -19.73 1.69 -8.67
C MET A 1 -18.48 1.73 -7.81
N THR A 2 -17.29 1.63 -8.40
CA THR A 2 -16.04 1.91 -7.69
C THR A 2 -15.86 3.42 -7.62
N ARG A 3 -15.55 3.96 -6.45
CA ARG A 3 -15.30 5.41 -6.27
C ARG A 3 -13.84 5.80 -6.43
N ILE A 4 -12.94 4.85 -6.19
CA ILE A 4 -11.49 5.11 -6.10
C ILE A 4 -10.77 4.38 -7.24
N LEU A 5 -11.10 3.11 -7.43
CA LEU A 5 -10.45 2.26 -8.42
C LEU A 5 -10.94 2.54 -9.84
N LEU A 6 -9.99 2.46 -10.77
CA LEU A 6 -10.23 2.47 -12.21
C LEU A 6 -11.23 1.37 -12.58
N SER A 7 -12.30 1.74 -13.28
CA SER A 7 -13.27 0.80 -13.85
C SER A 7 -14.03 1.48 -14.99
N SER A 8 -14.85 0.73 -15.71
CA SER A 8 -15.77 1.30 -16.72
C SER A 8 -16.68 2.39 -16.16
N ALA A 9 -17.04 2.29 -14.87
CA ALA A 9 -17.86 3.27 -14.19
C ALA A 9 -17.05 4.40 -13.52
N ASN A 10 -15.72 4.34 -13.54
CA ASN A 10 -14.81 5.32 -12.98
C ASN A 10 -13.50 5.38 -13.79
N PRO A 11 -13.54 5.94 -15.02
CA PRO A 11 -12.39 5.94 -15.94
C PRO A 11 -11.23 6.83 -15.48
N SER A 12 -11.47 7.75 -14.54
CA SER A 12 -10.43 8.59 -13.92
C SER A 12 -9.94 8.03 -12.57
N GLY A 13 -10.33 6.80 -12.23
CA GLY A 13 -9.85 6.13 -11.02
C GLY A 13 -8.39 5.72 -11.10
N LYS A 14 -7.81 5.35 -9.95
CA LYS A 14 -6.44 4.85 -9.85
C LYS A 14 -6.39 3.33 -9.99
N ARG A 15 -5.29 2.79 -10.50
CA ARG A 15 -5.00 1.35 -10.43
C ARG A 15 -4.73 0.95 -8.97
N THR A 16 -4.90 -0.33 -8.65
CA THR A 16 -4.78 -0.81 -7.26
C THR A 16 -3.36 -0.65 -6.73
N GLU A 17 -2.35 -0.96 -7.54
CA GLU A 17 -0.93 -0.82 -7.25
C GLU A 17 -0.50 0.62 -6.97
N GLU A 18 -1.14 1.61 -7.60
CA GLU A 18 -0.86 3.03 -7.39
C GLU A 18 -1.27 3.45 -5.97
N ILE A 19 -2.48 3.09 -5.56
CA ILE A 19 -3.01 3.41 -4.23
C ILE A 19 -2.20 2.72 -3.15
N LEU A 20 -1.90 1.43 -3.33
CA LEU A 20 -1.12 0.68 -2.36
C LEU A 20 0.31 1.22 -2.24
N SER A 21 0.89 1.69 -3.35
CA SER A 21 2.22 2.33 -3.35
C SER A 21 2.20 3.69 -2.63
N GLU A 22 1.15 4.50 -2.82
CA GLU A 22 0.95 5.75 -2.06
C GLU A 22 0.88 5.49 -0.55
N ILE A 23 0.06 4.51 -0.13
CA ILE A 23 -0.06 4.12 1.28
C ILE A 23 1.29 3.63 1.84
N ARG A 24 2.03 2.83 1.07
CA ARG A 24 3.36 2.34 1.46
C ARG A 24 4.34 3.51 1.68
N SER A 25 4.33 4.50 0.79
CA SER A 25 5.17 5.70 0.91
C SER A 25 4.87 6.48 2.19
N ASP A 26 3.59 6.77 2.46
CA ASP A 26 3.17 7.50 3.66
C ASP A 26 3.52 6.73 4.94
N LEU A 27 3.37 5.40 4.93
CA LEU A 27 3.72 4.56 6.07
C LEU A 27 5.23 4.58 6.37
N LEU A 28 6.07 4.55 5.33
CA LEU A 28 7.53 4.67 5.50
C LEU A 28 7.90 6.02 6.14
N VAL A 29 7.34 7.13 5.65
CA VAL A 29 7.57 8.46 6.23
C VAL A 29 7.14 8.50 7.70
N ARG A 30 5.98 7.92 8.02
CA ARG A 30 5.47 7.85 9.39
C ARG A 30 6.39 7.04 10.31
N MET A 31 6.99 5.96 9.83
CA MET A 31 7.88 5.09 10.62
C MET A 31 9.23 5.73 10.96
N VAL A 32 9.72 6.68 10.15
CA VAL A 32 10.97 7.43 10.45
C VAL A 32 10.90 8.09 11.82
N GLY A 33 9.72 8.60 12.20
CA GLY A 33 9.50 9.24 13.51
C GLY A 33 9.50 8.27 14.71
N TYR A 34 9.43 6.95 14.48
CA TYR A 34 9.27 5.95 15.56
C TYR A 34 10.55 5.23 15.93
N GLY A 35 11.54 5.17 15.03
CA GLY A 35 12.72 4.32 15.18
C GLY A 35 13.61 4.65 16.39
N GLN A 36 13.48 5.83 16.98
CA GLN A 36 14.27 6.27 18.14
C GLN A 36 13.44 6.39 19.44
N ASP A 37 12.14 6.08 19.40
CA ASP A 37 11.28 6.21 20.60
C ASP A 37 11.45 4.97 21.51
N PRO A 38 11.94 5.13 22.76
CA PRO A 38 12.27 4.01 23.64
C PRO A 38 11.04 3.41 24.33
N ARG A 39 9.84 3.96 24.14
CA ARG A 39 8.63 3.47 24.80
C ARG A 39 8.17 2.12 24.22
N ARG A 40 7.64 1.24 25.07
CA ARG A 40 7.27 -0.14 24.69
C ARG A 40 6.14 -0.15 23.67
N GLU A 41 5.15 0.72 23.84
CA GLU A 41 4.03 0.89 22.92
C GLU A 41 4.49 1.34 21.53
N MET A 42 5.57 2.13 21.45
CA MET A 42 6.12 2.60 20.19
C MET A 42 6.86 1.51 19.43
N ARG A 43 7.58 0.63 20.14
CA ARG A 43 8.13 -0.60 19.54
C ARG A 43 7.04 -1.50 18.95
N ALA A 44 5.95 -1.72 19.69
CA ALA A 44 4.84 -2.54 19.19
C ALA A 44 4.17 -1.94 17.93
N ILE A 45 4.05 -0.61 17.86
CA ILE A 45 3.56 0.09 16.66
C ILE A 45 4.54 -0.10 15.48
N LEU A 46 5.84 0.01 15.74
CA LEU A 46 6.87 -0.19 14.71
C LEU A 46 6.83 -1.62 14.14
N ASP A 47 6.77 -2.64 14.99
CA ASP A 47 6.69 -4.05 14.58
C ASP A 47 5.47 -4.32 13.70
N ASN A 48 4.32 -3.77 14.09
CA ASN A 48 3.09 -3.86 13.29
C ASN A 48 3.25 -3.18 11.93
N ASN A 49 3.84 -1.99 11.89
CA ASN A 49 4.04 -1.27 10.63
C ASN A 49 5.04 -1.97 9.70
N VAL A 50 6.11 -2.58 10.23
CA VAL A 50 7.01 -3.44 9.45
C VAL A 50 6.23 -4.59 8.81
N ARG A 51 5.37 -5.27 9.57
CA ARG A 51 4.52 -6.34 9.04
C ARG A 51 3.56 -5.85 7.95
N ILE A 52 2.94 -4.68 8.16
CA ILE A 52 2.04 -4.06 7.17
C ILE A 52 2.80 -3.73 5.87
N LEU A 53 4.04 -3.20 5.96
CA LEU A 53 4.86 -2.93 4.77
C LEU A 53 5.15 -4.20 3.95
N GLY A 54 5.38 -5.33 4.61
CA GLY A 54 5.52 -6.63 3.95
C GLY A 54 4.24 -7.01 3.19
N LEU A 55 3.09 -6.95 3.85
CA LEU A 55 1.79 -7.24 3.23
C LEU A 55 1.45 -6.30 2.06
N LEU A 56 1.77 -5.00 2.19
CA LEU A 56 1.61 -4.04 1.10
C LEU A 56 2.48 -4.40 -0.10
N THR A 57 3.71 -4.86 0.13
CA THR A 57 4.61 -5.28 -0.94
C THR A 57 4.05 -6.49 -1.70
N GLU A 58 3.54 -7.49 -0.99
CA GLU A 58 2.88 -8.64 -1.60
C GLU A 58 1.62 -8.23 -2.38
N ALA A 59 0.78 -7.39 -1.79
CA ALA A 59 -0.44 -6.90 -2.44
C ALA A 59 -0.17 -6.07 -3.70
N ILE A 60 0.87 -5.22 -3.69
CA ILE A 60 1.31 -4.46 -4.87
C ILE A 60 1.74 -5.42 -5.98
N ARG A 61 2.54 -6.45 -5.66
CA ARG A 61 2.96 -7.45 -6.66
C ARG A 61 1.77 -8.16 -7.29
N LEU A 62 0.78 -8.55 -6.49
CA LEU A 62 -0.45 -9.17 -6.98
C LEU A 62 -1.27 -8.21 -7.86
N ALA A 63 -1.36 -6.94 -7.48
CA ALA A 63 -2.06 -5.92 -8.26
C ALA A 63 -1.39 -5.68 -9.62
N GLU A 64 -0.05 -5.57 -9.65
CA GLU A 64 0.72 -5.44 -10.89
C GLU A 64 0.55 -6.68 -11.79
N GLU A 65 0.50 -7.88 -11.22
CA GLU A 65 0.25 -9.12 -11.94
C GLU A 65 -1.14 -9.12 -12.59
N ASN A 66 -2.18 -8.68 -11.86
CA ASN A 66 -3.53 -8.50 -12.41
C ASN A 66 -3.56 -7.48 -13.55
N SER A 67 -2.89 -6.33 -13.38
CA SER A 67 -2.77 -5.30 -14.42
C SER A 67 -2.13 -5.85 -15.69
N ARG A 68 -1.07 -6.65 -15.58
CA ARG A 68 -0.43 -7.29 -16.74
C ARG A 68 -1.36 -8.26 -17.46
N VAL A 69 -2.17 -9.03 -16.74
CA VAL A 69 -3.15 -9.93 -17.34
C VAL A 69 -4.24 -9.14 -18.08
N LEU A 70 -4.69 -8.02 -17.52
CA LEU A 70 -5.67 -7.15 -18.17
C LEU A 70 -5.12 -6.46 -19.42
N ASP A 71 -3.88 -5.96 -19.37
CA ASP A 71 -3.24 -5.26 -20.50
C ASP A 71 -2.86 -6.21 -21.67
N GLN A 72 -2.90 -7.54 -21.46
CA GLN A 72 -2.66 -8.57 -22.48
C GLN A 72 -3.93 -9.03 -23.21
N GLY A 73 -5.13 -8.66 -22.72
CA GLY A 73 -6.43 -9.00 -23.31
C GLY A 73 -7.02 -7.86 -24.12
#